data_AF-A0A392MPX8-F1
#
_entry.id   AF-A0A392MPX8-F1
#
_cell.length_a   1.000
_cell.length_b   1.000
_cell.length_c   1.000
_cell.angle_alpha   90.00
_cell.angle_beta   90.00
_cell.angle_gamma   90.00
#
_symmetry.space_group_name_H-M   'P 1'
#
loop_
_entity.id
_entity.type
_entity.pdbx_description
1 polymer ?
#
loop_
_entity_poly.entity_id
_entity_poly.type
_entity_poly.pdbx_seq_one_letter_code
_entity_poly.pdbx_strand_id
1 'polypeptide(L)'
;MFTDQDPAMAKALAEVMPETQHGLCTWHLMQNGIKRCANLMKKGNNFMAEFKKCMYDYDQEEKFEAAWSKLVSEFNVSENNWVKSMYPLKKKWAACHMKKAFTLGMRSTQLSESLNSDFKAFSA
;
A
#
# COMPACT_ATOMS: atom_id res chain seq x y z
N MET A 1 2.74 -12.93 7.06
CA MET A 1 2.51 -12.06 8.24
C MET A 1 2.65 -10.61 7.84
N PHE A 2 1.78 -9.72 8.34
CA PHE A 2 1.80 -8.29 8.04
C PHE A 2 2.38 -7.50 9.21
N THR A 3 3.39 -6.66 8.98
CA THR A 3 3.95 -5.77 10.02
C THR A 3 4.11 -4.35 9.52
N ASP A 4 4.45 -3.46 10.43
CA ASP A 4 4.84 -2.09 10.12
C ASP A 4 6.13 -2.07 9.31
N GLN A 5 6.43 -0.89 8.75
CA GLN A 5 7.70 -0.58 8.06
C GLN A 5 8.88 -0.48 9.04
N ASP A 6 8.97 -1.39 10.00
CA ASP A 6 10.07 -1.46 10.97
C ASP A 6 11.15 -2.45 10.48
N PRO A 7 12.39 -1.98 10.21
CA PRO A 7 13.47 -2.85 9.74
C PRO A 7 13.91 -3.91 10.75
N ALA A 8 13.82 -3.62 12.06
CA ALA A 8 14.19 -4.57 13.11
C ALA A 8 13.17 -5.72 13.19
N MET A 9 11.89 -5.40 13.06
CA MET A 9 10.83 -6.42 12.94
C MET A 9 11.05 -7.29 11.71
N ALA A 10 11.32 -6.69 10.54
CA ALA A 10 11.56 -7.45 9.32
C ALA A 10 12.74 -8.43 9.45
N LYS A 11 13.82 -8.02 10.14
CA LYS A 11 15.00 -8.86 10.37
C LYS A 11 14.71 -10.01 11.34
N ALA A 12 14.10 -9.72 12.49
CA ALA A 12 13.76 -10.73 13.49
C ALA A 12 12.84 -11.83 12.92
N LEU A 13 11.95 -11.45 12.01
CA LEU A 13 11.02 -12.38 11.38
C LEU A 13 11.67 -13.26 10.32
N ALA A 14 12.66 -12.74 9.59
CA ALA A 14 13.45 -13.55 8.68
C ALA A 14 14.27 -14.62 9.42
N GLU A 15 14.67 -14.33 10.67
CA GLU A 15 15.42 -15.27 11.51
C GLU A 15 14.52 -16.32 12.16
N VAL A 16 13.34 -15.93 12.65
CA VAL A 16 12.45 -16.81 13.43
C VAL A 16 11.44 -17.57 12.55
N MET A 17 11.03 -17.01 11.41
CA MET A 17 10.01 -17.58 10.52
C MET A 17 10.36 -17.41 9.03
N PRO A 18 11.45 -18.06 8.55
CA PRO A 18 11.97 -17.86 7.19
C PRO A 18 11.00 -18.29 6.08
N GLU A 19 10.09 -19.23 6.36
CA GLU A 19 9.08 -19.71 5.40
C GLU A 19 7.84 -18.81 5.30
N THR A 20 7.72 -17.79 6.17
CA THR A 20 6.56 -16.89 6.19
C THR A 20 6.74 -15.73 5.24
N GLN A 21 5.85 -15.59 4.26
CA GLN A 21 5.83 -14.42 3.38
C GLN A 21 5.51 -13.15 4.19
N HIS A 22 6.46 -12.21 4.21
CA HIS A 22 6.37 -10.94 4.93
C HIS A 22 5.73 -9.86 4.06
N GLY A 23 4.60 -9.32 4.53
CA GLY A 23 3.91 -8.20 3.93
C GLY A 23 3.96 -6.96 4.82
N LEU A 24 3.79 -5.79 4.22
CA LEU A 24 3.52 -4.57 4.98
C LEU A 24 2.02 -4.50 5.28
N CYS A 25 1.69 -4.12 6.51
CA CYS A 25 0.32 -3.81 6.87
C CYS A 25 -0.16 -2.62 6.04
N THR A 26 -1.08 -2.87 5.11
CA THR A 26 -1.61 -1.86 4.19
C THR A 26 -2.39 -0.77 4.92
N TRP A 27 -2.98 -1.06 6.08
CA TRP A 27 -3.63 -0.06 6.94
C TRP A 27 -2.63 0.97 7.47
N HIS A 28 -1.54 0.51 8.09
CA HIS A 28 -0.48 1.41 8.54
C HIS A 28 0.20 2.13 7.36
N LEU A 29 0.31 1.47 6.20
CA LEU A 29 0.80 2.10 4.98
C LEU A 29 -0.09 3.27 4.54
N MET A 30 -1.41 3.09 4.56
CA MET A 30 -2.38 4.15 4.27
C MET A 30 -2.33 5.28 5.30
N GLN A 31 -2.27 4.98 6.59
CA GLN A 31 -2.14 5.98 7.66
C GLN A 31 -0.84 6.80 7.51
N ASN A 32 0.27 6.13 7.20
CA ASN A 32 1.54 6.81 6.93
C ASN A 32 1.47 7.66 5.67
N GLY A 33 0.81 7.16 4.62
CA GLY A 33 0.55 7.93 3.40
C GLY A 33 -0.24 9.19 3.66
N ILE A 34 -1.35 9.10 4.40
CA ILE A 34 -2.18 10.25 4.81
C ILE A 34 -1.32 11.30 5.53
N LYS A 35 -0.50 10.89 6.51
CA LYS A 35 0.37 11.81 7.26
C LYS A 35 1.46 12.44 6.40
N ARG A 36 2.15 11.64 5.57
CA ARG A 36 3.31 12.08 4.76
C ARG A 36 2.90 12.83 3.50
N CYS A 37 1.67 12.61 3.02
CA CYS A 37 1.09 13.22 1.83
C CYS A 37 -0.06 14.18 2.17
N ALA A 38 -0.20 14.63 3.43
CA ALA A 38 -1.25 15.55 3.87
C ALA A 38 -1.35 16.81 2.99
N ASN A 39 -0.20 17.34 2.56
CA ASN A 39 -0.14 18.52 1.68
C ASN A 39 -0.71 18.28 0.27
N LEU A 40 -0.69 17.03 -0.20
CA LEU A 40 -1.27 16.65 -1.48
C LEU A 40 -2.79 16.57 -1.38
N MET A 41 -3.33 16.07 -0.26
CA MET A 41 -4.78 15.93 -0.04
C MET A 41 -5.51 17.26 0.18
N LYS A 42 -4.82 18.32 0.63
CA LYS A 42 -5.41 19.65 0.87
C LYS A 42 -6.03 20.32 -0.38
N LYS A 43 -5.70 19.86 -1.58
CA LYS A 43 -6.20 20.44 -2.85
C LYS A 43 -7.46 19.74 -3.39
N GLY A 44 -8.19 18.97 -2.57
CA GLY A 44 -9.29 18.12 -3.07
C GLY A 44 -8.80 17.00 -4.00
N ASN A 45 -7.55 16.59 -3.80
CA ASN A 45 -6.83 15.67 -4.66
C ASN A 45 -6.97 14.23 -4.11
N ASN A 46 -7.39 13.32 -4.98
CA ASN A 46 -7.69 11.92 -4.68
C ASN A 46 -6.46 11.00 -4.67
N PHE A 47 -5.26 11.52 -4.47
CA PHE A 47 -4.00 10.76 -4.49
C PHE A 47 -4.05 9.48 -3.66
N MET A 48 -4.52 9.56 -2.40
CA MET A 48 -4.58 8.38 -1.52
C MET A 48 -5.62 7.35 -1.99
N ALA A 49 -6.69 7.80 -2.66
CA ALA A 49 -7.67 6.89 -3.25
C ALA A 49 -7.08 6.15 -4.45
N GLU A 50 -6.35 6.83 -5.33
CA GLU A 50 -5.66 6.21 -6.47
C GLU A 50 -4.49 5.31 -6.01
N PHE A 51 -3.79 5.68 -4.94
CA PHE A 51 -2.77 4.81 -4.32
C PHE A 51 -3.41 3.55 -3.72
N LYS A 52 -4.60 3.65 -3.10
CA LYS A 52 -5.36 2.48 -2.63
C LYS A 52 -5.71 1.54 -3.78
N LYS A 53 -6.10 2.06 -4.96
CA LYS A 53 -6.31 1.22 -6.15
C LYS A 53 -5.03 0.47 -6.55
N CYS A 54 -3.87 1.14 -6.49
CA CYS A 54 -2.58 0.50 -6.73
C CYS A 54 -2.32 -0.67 -5.76
N MET A 55 -2.83 -0.61 -4.53
CA MET A 55 -2.68 -1.72 -3.58
C MET A 55 -3.56 -2.94 -3.92
N TYR A 56 -4.80 -2.72 -4.38
CA TYR A 56 -5.83 -3.77 -4.36
C TYR A 56 -6.44 -4.12 -5.72
N ASP A 57 -6.55 -3.16 -6.63
CA ASP A 57 -7.45 -3.28 -7.79
C ASP A 57 -6.74 -3.89 -9.01
N TYR A 58 -5.42 -4.09 -8.94
CA TYR A 58 -4.62 -4.66 -10.02
C TYR A 58 -4.09 -6.04 -9.65
N ASP A 59 -4.52 -7.04 -10.41
CA ASP A 59 -4.17 -8.46 -10.27
C ASP A 59 -3.00 -8.89 -11.19
N GLN A 60 -2.70 -8.08 -12.20
CA GLN A 60 -1.57 -8.23 -13.12
C GLN A 60 -0.51 -7.17 -12.84
N GLU A 61 0.76 -7.58 -12.84
CA GLU A 61 1.89 -6.67 -12.59
C GLU A 61 1.94 -5.55 -13.63
N GLU A 62 1.67 -5.85 -14.90
CA GLU A 62 1.64 -4.87 -16.00
C GLU A 62 0.60 -3.76 -15.77
N LYS A 63 -0.60 -4.13 -15.30
CA LYS A 63 -1.66 -3.17 -14.95
C LYS A 63 -1.27 -2.32 -13.76
N PHE A 64 -0.62 -2.93 -12.76
CA PHE A 64 -0.08 -2.21 -11.61
C PHE A 64 0.96 -1.17 -12.04
N GLU A 65 1.93 -1.53 -12.90
CA GLU A 65 2.98 -0.62 -13.35
C GLU A 65 2.41 0.58 -14.12
N ALA A 66 1.43 0.32 -15.01
CA ALA A 66 0.72 1.38 -15.74
C ALA A 66 -0.02 2.33 -14.78
N ALA A 67 -0.74 1.77 -13.80
CA ALA A 67 -1.47 2.56 -12.81
C ALA A 67 -0.55 3.36 -11.88
N TRP A 68 0.56 2.75 -11.44
CA TRP A 68 1.57 3.41 -10.62
C TRP A 68 2.21 4.59 -11.37
N SER A 69 2.62 4.38 -12.62
CA SER A 69 3.18 5.44 -13.45
C SER A 69 2.19 6.57 -13.66
N LYS A 70 0.92 6.25 -13.91
CA LYS A 70 -0.15 7.24 -14.04
C LYS A 70 -0.33 8.05 -12.75
N LEU A 71 -0.44 7.39 -11.60
CA LEU A 71 -0.55 8.02 -10.28
C LEU A 71 0.60 9.02 -10.05
N VAL A 72 1.85 8.59 -10.26
CA VAL A 72 3.02 9.43 -10.00
C VAL A 72 3.05 10.67 -10.88
N SER A 73 2.71 10.50 -12.17
CA SER A 73 2.68 11.59 -13.15
C SER A 73 1.52 12.55 -12.91
N GLU A 74 0.30 12.04 -12.72
CA GLU A 74 -0.93 12.83 -12.60
C GLU A 74 -0.89 13.75 -11.37
N PHE A 75 -0.29 13.28 -10.28
CA PHE A 75 -0.17 14.05 -9.05
C PHE A 75 1.17 14.79 -8.91
N ASN A 76 2.07 14.68 -9.89
CA ASN A 76 3.41 15.28 -9.88
C ASN A 76 4.19 14.98 -8.58
N VAL A 77 4.18 13.71 -8.16
CA VAL A 77 4.75 13.25 -6.89
C VAL A 77 6.04 12.45 -7.06
N SER A 78 6.67 12.51 -8.23
CA SER A 78 7.93 11.80 -8.50
C SER A 78 9.01 12.12 -7.48
N GLU A 79 9.05 13.37 -6.99
CA GLU A 79 10.02 13.86 -6.01
C GLU A 79 9.61 13.67 -4.54
N ASN A 80 8.42 13.12 -4.28
CA ASN A 80 7.98 12.87 -2.90
C ASN A 80 8.74 11.68 -2.29
N ASN A 81 9.49 11.92 -1.21
CA ASN A 81 10.31 10.90 -0.56
C ASN A 81 9.53 9.65 -0.13
N TRP A 82 8.29 9.82 0.36
CA TRP A 82 7.48 8.69 0.77
C TRP A 82 7.06 7.87 -0.46
N VAL A 83 6.58 8.52 -1.53
CA VAL A 83 6.22 7.84 -2.79
C VAL A 83 7.42 7.10 -3.39
N LYS A 84 8.60 7.71 -3.43
CA LYS A 84 9.86 7.06 -3.86
C LYS A 84 10.16 5.80 -3.05
N SER A 85 9.93 5.83 -1.74
CA SER A 85 10.18 4.67 -0.87
C SER A 85 9.13 3.55 -1.02
N MET A 86 7.95 3.83 -1.55
CA MET A 86 6.89 2.80 -1.72
C MET A 86 7.16 1.87 -2.90
N TYR A 87 7.69 2.38 -4.01
CA TYR A 87 7.86 1.61 -5.24
C TYR A 87 8.80 0.39 -5.08
N PRO A 88 10.00 0.52 -4.46
CA PRO A 88 10.87 -0.64 -4.21
C PRO A 88 10.21 -1.69 -3.31
N LEU A 89 9.25 -1.28 -2.48
CA LEU A 89 8.54 -2.14 -1.54
C LEU A 89 7.27 -2.76 -2.14
N LYS A 90 6.91 -2.50 -3.41
CA LYS A 90 5.66 -2.95 -4.06
C LYS A 90 5.35 -4.44 -3.89
N LYS A 91 6.39 -5.29 -3.89
CA LYS A 91 6.24 -6.74 -3.69
C LYS A 91 5.71 -7.13 -2.30
N LYS A 92 5.74 -6.19 -1.34
CA LYS A 92 5.30 -6.38 0.05
C LYS A 92 3.93 -5.78 0.33
N TRP A 93 3.28 -5.08 -0.61
CA TRP A 93 2.00 -4.42 -0.34
C TRP A 93 1.00 -4.43 -1.50
N ALA A 94 1.45 -4.60 -2.75
CA ALA A 94 0.54 -4.67 -3.89
C ALA A 94 0.00 -6.08 -4.08
N ALA A 95 -1.32 -6.20 -4.26
CA ALA A 95 -2.03 -7.46 -4.40
C ALA A 95 -1.49 -8.34 -5.55
N CYS A 96 -1.12 -7.74 -6.69
CA CYS A 96 -0.54 -8.44 -7.83
C CYS A 96 0.73 -9.24 -7.49
N HIS A 97 1.52 -8.80 -6.51
CA HIS A 97 2.74 -9.50 -6.07
C HIS A 97 2.52 -10.39 -4.84
N MET A 98 1.41 -10.20 -4.12
CA MET A 98 1.11 -10.89 -2.86
C MET A 98 0.08 -12.02 -3.01
N LYS A 99 -0.15 -12.52 -4.23
CA LYS A 99 -1.19 -13.50 -4.58
C LYS A 99 -1.33 -14.64 -3.57
N LYS A 100 -0.24 -15.31 -3.19
CA LYS A 100 -0.24 -16.42 -2.22
C LYS A 100 -0.71 -16.02 -0.81
N ALA A 101 -0.30 -14.83 -0.35
CA ALA A 101 -0.68 -14.31 0.97
C ALA A 101 -2.15 -13.85 1.01
N PHE A 102 -2.68 -13.33 -0.11
CA PHE A 102 -4.10 -13.00 -0.25
C PHE A 102 -4.99 -14.25 -0.36
N THR A 103 -4.52 -15.32 -1.01
CA THR A 103 -5.27 -16.57 -1.17
C THR A 103 -5.35 -17.42 0.10
N LEU A 104 -4.40 -17.29 1.04
CA LEU A 104 -4.28 -18.17 2.23
C LEU A 104 -5.05 -17.70 3.49
N GLY A 105 -5.86 -16.63 3.45
CA GLY A 105 -6.76 -16.34 4.58
C GLY A 105 -7.15 -14.89 4.85
N MET A 106 -6.80 -13.93 4.00
CA MET A 106 -7.22 -12.52 4.16
C MET A 106 -7.93 -12.08 2.88
N ARG A 107 -9.21 -12.43 2.76
CA ARG A 107 -10.02 -11.99 1.62
C ARG A 107 -9.92 -10.48 1.49
N SER A 108 -9.59 -10.08 0.28
CA SER A 108 -9.54 -8.72 -0.26
C SER A 108 -10.78 -7.84 0.02
N THR A 109 -11.87 -8.40 0.55
CA THR A 109 -13.10 -7.67 0.90
C THR A 109 -13.05 -7.12 2.33
N GLN A 110 -12.72 -7.90 3.36
CA GLN A 110 -12.73 -7.41 4.75
C GLN A 110 -11.69 -6.31 5.00
N LEU A 111 -10.49 -6.43 4.43
CA LEU A 111 -9.46 -5.39 4.51
C LEU A 111 -9.80 -4.17 3.64
N SER A 112 -10.33 -4.36 2.43
CA SER A 112 -10.69 -3.21 1.58
C SER A 112 -11.90 -2.46 2.11
N GLU A 113 -12.89 -3.15 2.68
CA GLU A 113 -14.09 -2.61 3.32
C GLU A 113 -13.74 -1.84 4.60
N SER A 114 -12.91 -2.40 5.49
CA SER A 114 -12.36 -1.71 6.66
C SER A 114 -11.58 -0.46 6.26
N LEU A 115 -10.72 -0.55 5.23
CA LEU A 115 -9.99 0.61 4.74
C LEU A 115 -10.90 1.62 4.03
N ASN A 116 -12.04 1.18 3.48
CA ASN A 116 -13.00 2.06 2.83
C ASN A 116 -13.87 2.79 3.85
N SER A 117 -14.27 2.13 4.93
CA SER A 117 -14.96 2.77 6.05
C SER A 117 -14.07 3.80 6.73
N ASP A 118 -12.80 3.46 6.96
CA ASP A 118 -11.85 4.38 7.59
C ASP A 118 -11.59 5.60 6.70
N PHE A 119 -11.40 5.41 5.39
CA PHE A 119 -11.20 6.52 4.46
C PHE A 119 -12.41 7.47 4.40
N LYS A 120 -13.63 6.93 4.46
CA LYS A 120 -14.85 7.76 4.57
C LYS A 120 -14.89 8.57 5.87
N ALA A 121 -14.41 8.01 6.98
CA ALA A 121 -14.34 8.72 8.27
C ALA A 121 -13.32 9.88 8.27
N PHE A 122 -12.27 9.82 7.47
CA PHE A 122 -11.30 10.93 7.32
C PHE A 122 -11.72 12.03 6.33
N SER A 123 -12.82 11.82 5.61
CA SER A 123 -13.34 12.75 4.59
C SER A 123 -14.58 13.52 5.06
N ALA A 124 -14.99 13.33 6.32
CA ALA A 124 -16.14 13.97 6.96
C ALA A 124 -15.73 15.16 7.83
#